data_AF-A0A7J8S610-F1
#
_entry.id   AF-A0A7J8S610-F1
#
_cell.length_a   1.000
_cell.length_b   1.000
_cell.length_c   1.000
_cell.angle_alpha   90.00
_cell.angle_beta   90.00
_cell.angle_gamma   90.00
#
_symmetry.space_group_name_H-M   'P 1'
#
loop_
_entity.id
_entity.type
_entity.pdbx_description
1 polymer ?
#
loop_
_entity_poly.entity_id
_entity_poly.type
_entity_poly.pdbx_seq_one_letter_code
_entity_poly.pdbx_strand_id
1 'polypeptide(L)'
;MAVITAQARESSWEDTSYSIVHGRITGTAMDVFLGRAWKSSPRVVYSYTEMDEIVHPCGWSSNRQPERAVYYGEYKCTGKGANPATREKFMR
;
A
#
# COMPACT_ATOMS: atom_id res chain seq x y z
N MET A 1 -3.83 -14.45 -3.33
CA MET A 1 -3.31 -13.07 -3.24
C MET A 1 -3.66 -12.53 -1.86
N ALA A 2 -2.66 -12.31 -1.01
CA ALA A 2 -2.83 -11.70 0.30
C ALA A 2 -2.65 -10.19 0.19
N VAL A 3 -3.53 -9.42 0.85
CA VAL A 3 -3.48 -7.96 0.82
C VAL A 3 -3.82 -7.42 2.20
N ILE A 4 -3.01 -6.49 2.70
CA ILE A 4 -3.17 -5.93 4.05
C ILE A 4 -4.33 -4.93 4.09
N THR A 5 -4.44 -4.06 3.08
CA THR A 5 -5.47 -3.01 3.04
C THR A 5 -6.33 -3.06 1.78
N ALA A 6 -7.62 -2.76 1.95
CA ALA A 6 -8.57 -2.54 0.87
C ALA A 6 -9.45 -1.35 1.24
N GLN A 7 -8.98 -0.14 0.94
CA GLN A 7 -9.63 1.09 1.39
C GLN A 7 -10.74 1.51 0.40
N ALA A 8 -11.88 1.94 0.94
CA ALA A 8 -13.15 2.10 0.22
C ALA A 8 -13.51 3.55 -0.14
N ARG A 9 -12.54 4.48 -0.13
CA ARG A 9 -12.80 5.87 -0.51
C ARG A 9 -13.19 5.97 -1.98
N GLU A 10 -14.27 6.68 -2.23
CA GLU A 10 -14.85 6.82 -3.56
C GLU A 10 -14.42 8.12 -4.23
N SER A 11 -14.23 9.20 -3.47
CA SER A 11 -13.89 10.51 -4.04
C SER A 11 -12.72 11.22 -3.37
N SER A 12 -12.11 12.16 -4.09
CA SER A 12 -11.04 13.01 -3.56
C SER A 12 -11.53 14.01 -2.49
N TRP A 13 -12.84 14.20 -2.37
CA TRP A 13 -13.48 15.14 -1.43
C TRP A 13 -13.73 14.51 -0.06
N GLU A 14 -13.71 13.19 0.03
CA GLU A 14 -13.82 12.49 1.30
C GLU A 14 -12.51 12.63 2.07
N ASP A 15 -12.58 13.08 3.32
CA ASP A 15 -11.44 13.12 4.23
C ASP A 15 -11.28 11.81 5.00
N THR A 16 -11.29 10.69 4.27
CA THR A 16 -11.09 9.36 4.82
C THR A 16 -9.77 8.77 4.32
N SER A 17 -9.10 7.99 5.17
CA SER A 17 -7.86 7.29 4.81
C SER A 17 -7.47 6.29 5.88
N TYR A 18 -6.57 5.39 5.51
CA TYR A 18 -5.80 4.62 6.48
C TYR A 18 -4.39 5.21 6.60
N SER A 19 -3.96 5.43 7.84
CA SER A 19 -2.60 5.81 8.18
C SER A 19 -2.07 4.78 9.17
N ILE A 20 -0.98 4.12 8.78
CA ILE A 20 -0.34 3.08 9.58
C ILE A 20 1.04 3.61 9.93
N VAL A 21 1.24 3.94 11.19
CA VAL A 21 2.41 4.69 11.67
C VAL A 21 3.11 3.88 12.75
N HIS A 22 4.44 3.76 12.66
CA HIS A 22 5.24 2.97 13.59
C HIS A 22 4.77 1.51 13.71
N GLY A 23 4.25 0.95 12.61
CA GLY A 23 3.82 -0.43 12.54
C GLY A 23 4.95 -1.40 12.17
N ARG A 24 4.63 -2.69 12.22
CA ARG A 24 5.51 -3.77 11.73
C ARG A 24 4.70 -4.75 10.88
N ILE A 25 5.13 -4.96 9.65
CA ILE A 25 4.54 -5.94 8.72
C ILE A 25 5.46 -7.17 8.70
N THR A 26 4.96 -8.26 9.28
CA THR A 26 5.65 -9.56 9.34
C THR A 26 4.66 -10.67 9.05
N GLY A 27 5.16 -11.89 8.80
CA GLY A 27 4.30 -13.04 8.58
C GLY A 27 5.05 -14.20 7.94
N THR A 28 4.31 -15.28 7.69
CA THR A 28 4.82 -16.49 7.03
C THR A 28 4.41 -16.61 5.57
N ALA A 29 3.45 -15.78 5.13
CA ALA A 29 3.03 -15.73 3.74
C ALA A 29 4.02 -14.89 2.92
N MET A 30 4.33 -15.32 1.70
CA MET A 30 5.12 -14.56 0.73
C MET A 30 4.20 -13.82 -0.24
N ASP A 31 4.76 -12.86 -0.99
CA ASP A 31 4.05 -12.10 -2.03
C ASP A 31 2.79 -11.36 -1.53
N VAL A 32 2.93 -10.71 -0.38
CA VAL A 32 1.86 -9.91 0.24
C VAL A 32 1.86 -8.49 -0.31
N PHE A 33 0.70 -7.99 -0.72
CA PHE A 33 0.55 -6.60 -1.15
C PHE A 33 0.15 -5.70 0.03
N LEU A 34 0.73 -4.49 0.07
CA LEU A 34 0.43 -3.45 1.07
C LEU A 34 -1.02 -2.96 0.96
N GLY A 35 -1.55 -2.90 -0.25
CA GLY A 35 -2.92 -2.49 -0.49
C GLY A 35 -3.44 -2.77 -1.88
N ARG A 36 -4.77 -2.83 -1.97
CA ARG A 36 -5.51 -2.84 -3.23
C ARG A 36 -6.62 -1.79 -3.22
N ALA A 37 -6.96 -1.30 -4.40
CA ALA A 37 -8.07 -0.37 -4.55
C ALA A 37 -9.40 -1.13 -4.40
N TRP A 38 -10.17 -0.87 -3.32
CA TRP A 38 -11.53 -1.39 -3.24
C TRP A 38 -12.49 -0.50 -4.05
N LYS A 39 -12.39 0.82 -3.88
CA LYS A 39 -13.18 1.82 -4.62
C LYS A 39 -12.28 2.72 -5.48
N SER A 40 -12.84 3.83 -5.97
CA SER A 40 -12.27 4.68 -7.03
C SER A 40 -11.12 5.59 -6.59
N SER A 41 -11.07 6.01 -5.32
CA SER A 41 -10.08 6.98 -4.83
C SER A 41 -9.41 6.59 -3.50
N PRO A 42 -8.92 5.34 -3.35
CA PRO A 42 -8.40 4.84 -2.09
C PRO A 42 -7.19 5.64 -1.60
N ARG A 43 -7.11 5.88 -0.29
CA ARG A 43 -6.01 6.59 0.35
C ARG A 43 -5.42 5.79 1.51
N VAL A 44 -4.20 5.30 1.33
CA VAL A 44 -3.46 4.51 2.34
C VAL A 44 -2.03 5.00 2.43
N VAL A 45 -1.54 5.25 3.65
CA VAL A 45 -0.16 5.67 3.89
C VAL A 45 0.45 4.80 4.98
N TYR A 46 1.63 4.25 4.69
CA TYR A 46 2.51 3.64 5.68
C TYR A 46 3.61 4.64 6.04
N SER A 47 3.86 4.86 7.33
CA SER A 47 4.90 5.78 7.80
C SER A 47 5.71 5.15 8.92
N TYR A 48 7.04 5.27 8.85
CA TYR A 48 7.95 4.70 9.85
C TYR A 48 7.67 3.22 10.16
N THR A 49 7.23 2.48 9.14
CA THR A 49 6.78 1.08 9.29
C THR A 49 7.90 0.16 8.82
N GLU A 50 8.20 -0.85 9.64
CA GLU A 50 9.15 -1.90 9.27
C GLU A 50 8.43 -2.98 8.45
N MET A 51 8.98 -3.30 7.27
CA MET A 51 8.43 -4.26 6.33
C MET A 51 9.42 -5.39 6.09
N ASP A 52 9.01 -6.60 6.42
CA ASP A 52 9.81 -7.80 6.18
C ASP A 52 9.79 -8.22 4.69
N GLU A 53 10.64 -9.16 4.30
CA GLU A 53 10.81 -9.62 2.89
C GLU A 53 9.56 -10.26 2.27
N ILE A 54 8.52 -10.48 3.06
CA ILE A 54 7.22 -10.98 2.62
C ILE A 54 6.45 -10.03 1.70
N VAL A 55 6.79 -8.73 1.72
CA VAL A 55 6.10 -7.71 0.92
C VAL A 55 6.50 -7.87 -0.54
N HIS A 56 5.50 -8.03 -1.40
CA HIS A 56 5.70 -8.15 -2.84
C HIS A 56 6.47 -6.92 -3.38
N PRO A 57 7.46 -7.08 -4.28
CA PRO A 57 8.28 -5.96 -4.76
C PRO A 57 7.48 -4.78 -5.34
N CYS A 58 6.43 -5.05 -6.13
CA CYS A 58 5.49 -4.04 -6.63
C CYS A 58 4.78 -3.24 -5.51
N GLY A 59 4.63 -3.82 -4.33
CA GLY A 59 4.02 -3.24 -3.11
C GLY A 59 2.50 -3.11 -3.20
N TRP A 60 1.98 -2.58 -4.30
CA TRP A 60 0.60 -2.15 -4.44
C TRP A 60 -0.07 -2.81 -5.64
N SER A 61 -1.39 -3.02 -5.54
CA SER A 61 -2.19 -3.53 -6.65
C SER A 61 -3.30 -2.55 -7.02
N SER A 62 -3.34 -2.13 -8.28
CA SER A 62 -4.44 -1.35 -8.85
C SER A 62 -5.67 -2.21 -9.20
N ASN A 63 -5.62 -3.52 -8.92
CA ASN A 63 -6.67 -4.49 -9.27
C ASN A 63 -7.06 -4.44 -10.76
N ARG A 64 -6.07 -4.29 -11.65
CA ARG A 64 -6.23 -4.25 -13.12
C ARG A 64 -7.17 -3.14 -13.64
N GLN A 65 -7.34 -2.04 -12.89
CA GLN A 65 -8.08 -0.87 -13.36
C GLN A 65 -7.13 0.34 -13.48
N PRO A 66 -6.80 0.77 -14.71
CA PRO A 66 -5.77 1.78 -14.95
C PRO A 66 -6.15 3.21 -14.56
N GLU A 67 -7.42 3.50 -14.26
CA GLU A 67 -7.95 4.87 -14.09
C GLU A 67 -8.49 5.17 -12.69
N ARG A 68 -7.77 4.78 -11.64
CA ARG A 68 -8.17 5.12 -10.25
C ARG A 68 -7.26 6.20 -9.69
N ALA A 69 -7.87 7.23 -9.08
CA ALA A 69 -7.17 8.30 -8.36
C ALA A 69 -6.65 7.78 -7.01
N VAL A 70 -5.80 6.75 -7.06
CA VAL A 70 -5.22 6.12 -5.88
C VAL A 70 -4.18 7.05 -5.24
N TYR A 71 -4.15 7.05 -3.92
CA TYR A 71 -3.10 7.67 -3.15
C TYR A 71 -2.50 6.62 -2.21
N TYR A 72 -1.38 6.05 -2.65
CA TYR A 72 -0.59 5.12 -1.86
C TYR A 72 0.78 5.71 -1.61
N GLY A 73 1.17 5.76 -0.35
CA GLY A 73 2.44 6.34 0.06
C GLY A 73 3.14 5.49 1.12
N GLU A 74 4.47 5.52 1.05
CA GLU A 74 5.36 4.96 2.05
C GLU A 74 6.35 6.05 2.45
N TYR A 75 6.44 6.35 3.74
CA TYR A 75 7.31 7.40 4.25
C TYR A 75 8.24 6.86 5.32
N LYS A 76 9.56 6.89 5.05
CA LYS A 76 10.60 6.39 5.96
C LYS A 76 10.32 4.96 6.47
N CYS A 77 9.73 4.11 5.62
CA CYS A 77 9.61 2.69 5.90
C CYS A 77 10.99 2.01 5.79
N THR A 78 11.20 0.96 6.57
CA THR A 78 12.49 0.26 6.67
C THR A 78 12.30 -1.26 6.56
N GLY A 79 13.40 -2.00 6.47
CA GLY A 79 13.37 -3.46 6.34
C GLY A 79 13.46 -3.96 4.90
N LYS A 80 13.60 -5.28 4.74
CA LYS A 80 13.88 -5.90 3.43
C LYS A 80 12.75 -5.71 2.41
N GLY A 81 11.50 -5.63 2.87
CA GLY A 81 10.33 -5.41 2.03
C GLY A 81 10.08 -3.95 1.66
N ALA A 82 10.77 -3.00 2.30
CA ALA A 82 10.60 -1.56 2.10
C ALA A 82 11.54 -1.01 1.00
N ASN A 83 11.53 -1.61 -0.19
CA ASN A 83 12.32 -1.14 -1.33
C ASN A 83 11.48 -0.26 -2.27
N PRO A 84 11.71 1.08 -2.29
CA PRO A 84 10.95 1.97 -3.17
C PRO A 84 11.28 1.79 -4.66
N ALA A 85 12.46 1.25 -5.01
CA ALA A 85 12.90 1.12 -6.40
C ALA A 85 12.07 0.09 -7.20
N THR A 86 11.39 -0.83 -6.52
CA THR A 86 10.60 -1.90 -7.16
C THR A 86 9.10 -1.61 -7.16
N ARG A 87 8.66 -0.46 -6.63
CA ARG A 87 7.25 -0.11 -6.48
C ARG A 87 6.60 0.27 -7.81
N GLU A 88 5.28 0.09 -7.86
CA GLU A 88 4.45 0.57 -8.95
C GLU A 88 4.55 2.09 -9.14
N LYS A 89 4.57 2.54 -10.40
CA LYS A 89 4.84 3.95 -10.76
C LYS A 89 3.77 4.95 -10.32
N PHE A 90 2.56 4.49 -9.98
CA PHE A 90 1.46 5.35 -9.53
C PHE A 90 1.50 5.67 -8.03
N MET A 91 2.47 5.10 -7.30
CA MET A 91 2.74 5.46 -5.92
C MET A 91 3.18 6.94 -5.81
N ARG A 92 2.81 7.59 -4.71
CA ARG A 92 3.23 8.96 -4.39
C ARG A 92 4.18 9.02 -3.21
#